data_AF-W7LH21-F1
#
_entry.id   AF-W7LH21-F1
#
_cell.length_a   1.000
_cell.length_b   1.000
_cell.length_c   1.000
_cell.angle_alpha   90.00
_cell.angle_beta   90.00
_cell.angle_gamma   90.00
#
_symmetry.space_group_name_H-M   'P 1'
#
loop_
_entity.id
_entity.type
_entity.pdbx_description
1 polymer ?
#
loop_
_entity_poly.entity_id
_entity_poly.type
_entity_poly.pdbx_seq_one_letter_code
_entity_poly.pdbx_strand_id
1 'polypeptide(L)'
;MEDRHPVTLELAFVIRWQRQNRSDGAVNTTTMPVGKYLVLGTEPRVLASVYRATKAEDGMPGLMQLDMTVENPSNHFLTFGLSMEPSEDFAFSGSKQTTLNLLPQSRRTTTYRLLPHVNGVWIRPKLTVRDKYFQKVLRIIPTEGMKIDEEGLLVWVPADEKSEERA
;
A
#
# COMPACT_ATOMS: atom_id res chain seq x y z
N MET A 1 20.59 19.80 12.16
CA MET A 1 19.16 20.15 12.26
C MET A 1 18.39 18.84 12.16
N GLU A 2 18.45 18.04 13.21
CA GLU A 2 17.97 16.65 13.23
C GLU A 2 17.35 16.36 14.60
N ASP A 3 16.23 17.01 14.90
CA ASP A 3 15.44 16.69 16.08
C ASP A 3 14.60 15.43 15.81
N ARG A 4 15.30 14.29 15.71
CA ARG A 4 14.71 12.95 15.53
C ARG A 4 14.11 12.49 16.87
N HIS A 5 12.87 12.90 17.13
CA HIS A 5 12.17 12.46 18.33
C HIS A 5 11.49 11.10 18.08
N PRO A 6 11.78 10.07 18.89
CA PRO A 6 11.06 8.81 18.80
C PRO A 6 9.58 9.05 19.16
N VAL A 7 8.68 8.52 18.33
CA VAL A 7 7.24 8.52 18.63
C VAL A 7 6.88 7.17 19.27
N THR A 8 6.14 7.20 20.37
CA THR A 8 5.61 5.99 21.00
C THR A 8 4.15 5.81 20.60
N LEU A 9 3.82 4.62 20.09
CA LEU A 9 2.44 4.18 19.90
C LEU A 9 1.98 3.47 21.17
N GLU A 10 0.94 4.01 21.81
CA GLU A 10 0.26 3.38 22.93
C GLU A 10 -1.00 2.69 22.40
N LEU A 11 -1.00 1.36 22.42
CA LEU A 11 -2.11 0.55 21.94
C LEU A 11 -2.87 -0.08 23.11
N ALA A 12 -4.19 -0.14 22.99
CA ALA A 12 -5.07 -0.79 23.96
C ALA A 12 -6.01 -1.77 23.26
N PHE A 13 -6.16 -2.95 23.86
CA PHE A 13 -7.11 -3.96 23.44
C PHE A 13 -8.40 -3.80 24.23
N VAL A 14 -9.51 -3.56 23.53
CA VAL A 14 -10.80 -3.26 24.15
C VAL A 14 -11.75 -4.43 23.92
N ILE A 15 -12.11 -5.13 25.00
CA ILE A 15 -13.12 -6.18 25.00
C ILE A 15 -14.44 -5.58 25.44
N ARG A 16 -15.48 -5.72 24.61
CA ARG A 16 -16.86 -5.37 24.96
C ARG A 16 -17.65 -6.65 25.16
N TRP A 17 -18.30 -6.81 26.30
CA TRP A 17 -19.03 -8.03 26.65
C TRP A 17 -20.30 -7.73 27.44
N GLN A 18 -21.28 -8.63 27.34
CA GLN A 18 -22.52 -8.56 28.10
C GLN A 18 -22.98 -9.97 28.48
N ARG A 19 -23.74 -10.10 29.57
CA ARG A 19 -24.33 -11.39 29.96
C ARG A 19 -25.54 -11.68 29.07
N GLN A 20 -25.62 -12.89 28.50
CA GLN A 20 -26.68 -13.28 27.56
C GLN A 20 -28.11 -13.07 28.07
N ASN A 21 -28.35 -13.17 29.37
CA ASN A 21 -29.69 -13.11 29.96
C ASN A 21 -30.18 -11.68 30.28
N ARG A 22 -29.45 -10.64 29.88
CA ARG A 22 -29.81 -9.24 30.14
C ARG A 22 -29.72 -8.43 28.85
N SER A 23 -30.79 -8.51 28.04
CA SER A 23 -30.92 -7.77 26.77
C SER A 23 -31.02 -6.26 26.94
N ASP A 24 -31.32 -5.79 28.15
CA ASP A 24 -31.43 -4.37 28.53
C ASP A 24 -30.27 -3.92 29.46
N GLY A 25 -29.17 -4.68 29.48
CA GLY A 25 -28.02 -4.45 30.36
C GLY A 25 -26.93 -3.61 29.70
N ALA A 26 -26.33 -2.69 30.46
CA ALA A 26 -25.16 -1.93 30.02
C ALA A 26 -24.02 -2.87 29.55
N VAL A 27 -23.48 -2.60 28.36
CA VAL A 27 -22.35 -3.35 27.80
C VAL A 27 -21.09 -3.06 28.62
N ASN A 28 -20.53 -4.10 29.25
CA ASN A 28 -19.29 -3.98 29.99
C ASN A 28 -18.12 -3.83 29.02
N THR A 29 -17.17 -2.97 29.36
CA THR A 29 -15.95 -2.74 28.58
C THR A 29 -14.74 -3.00 29.45
N THR A 30 -13.84 -3.86 28.99
CA THR A 30 -12.57 -4.16 29.64
C THR A 30 -11.44 -3.77 28.69
N THR A 31 -10.55 -2.88 29.14
CA THR A 31 -9.43 -2.38 28.35
C THR A 31 -8.12 -2.93 28.89
N MET A 32 -7.35 -3.60 28.05
CA MET A 32 -6.04 -4.17 28.39
C MET A 32 -4.92 -3.43 27.63
N PRO A 33 -3.86 -2.98 28.31
CA PRO A 33 -2.71 -2.37 27.63
C PRO A 33 -1.93 -3.43 26.85
N VAL A 34 -1.59 -3.15 25.60
CA VAL A 34 -0.89 -4.10 24.70
C VAL A 34 0.63 -3.86 24.66
N GLY A 35 1.08 -2.69 25.14
CA GLY A 35 2.47 -2.30 25.19
C GLY A 35 2.72 -0.95 24.50
N LYS A 36 3.90 -0.38 24.73
CA LYS A 36 4.36 0.83 24.03
C LYS A 36 5.29 0.41 22.90
N TYR A 37 4.94 0.76 21.67
CA TYR A 37 5.74 0.44 20.50
C TYR A 37 6.50 1.68 20.04
N LEU A 38 7.82 1.55 19.93
CA LEU A 38 8.66 2.63 19.45
C LEU A 38 8.59 2.68 17.92
N VAL A 39 8.03 3.75 17.38
CA VAL A 39 8.09 4.01 15.94
C VAL A 39 9.38 4.75 15.67
N LEU A 40 10.42 3.96 15.39
CA LEU A 40 11.68 4.43 14.83
C LEU A 40 11.43 4.75 13.35
N GLY A 41 11.05 5.98 13.02
CA GLY A 41 10.79 6.28 11.62
C GLY A 41 10.40 7.73 11.38
N THR A 42 11.39 8.62 11.37
CA THR A 42 11.28 9.92 10.68
C THR A 42 11.64 9.82 9.19
N GLU A 43 12.12 8.66 8.72
CA GLU A 43 12.44 8.47 7.32
C GLU A 43 11.16 8.28 6.48
N PRO A 44 11.07 8.94 5.31
CA PRO A 44 9.95 8.73 4.41
C PRO A 44 9.94 7.29 3.90
N ARG A 45 8.74 6.70 3.87
CA ARG A 45 8.54 5.31 3.43
C ARG A 45 7.52 5.25 2.32
N VAL A 46 7.64 4.22 1.48
CA VAL A 46 6.73 3.96 0.37
C VAL A 46 6.09 2.60 0.57
N LEU A 47 4.77 2.56 0.57
CA LEU A 47 3.97 1.35 0.69
C LEU A 47 3.29 1.08 -0.64
N ALA A 48 3.30 -0.17 -1.07
CA ALA A 48 2.53 -0.63 -2.22
C ALA A 48 1.36 -1.48 -1.75
N SER A 49 0.17 -1.27 -2.30
CA SER A 49 -1.03 -2.09 -2.08
C SER A 49 -1.68 -2.45 -3.40
N VAL A 50 -2.04 -3.72 -3.59
CA VAL A 50 -2.75 -4.17 -4.79
C VAL A 50 -4.14 -4.66 -4.43
N TYR A 51 -5.13 -4.15 -5.15
CA TYR A 51 -6.53 -4.55 -5.05
C TYR A 51 -6.98 -5.09 -6.39
N ARG A 52 -7.90 -6.05 -6.34
CA ARG A 52 -8.46 -6.70 -7.52
C ARG A 52 -9.96 -6.49 -7.51
N ALA A 53 -10.53 -6.12 -8.65
CA ALA A 53 -11.97 -6.15 -8.80
C ALA A 53 -12.42 -7.63 -8.77
N THR A 54 -13.06 -8.05 -7.69
CA THR A 54 -13.48 -9.45 -7.50
C THR A 54 -14.69 -9.83 -8.34
N LYS A 55 -15.29 -8.87 -9.06
CA LYS A 55 -16.46 -9.14 -9.90
C LYS A 55 -16.46 -8.28 -11.16
N ALA A 56 -16.98 -8.85 -12.24
CA ALA A 56 -17.14 -8.25 -13.57
C ALA A 56 -18.14 -7.07 -13.63
N GLU A 57 -18.53 -6.50 -12.49
CA GLU A 57 -19.54 -5.43 -12.38
C GLU A 57 -18.95 -4.06 -12.79
N ASP A 58 -17.62 -3.88 -12.71
CA ASP A 58 -16.89 -2.64 -13.08
C ASP A 58 -16.30 -2.66 -14.51
N GLY A 59 -16.93 -3.40 -15.43
CA GLY A 59 -16.76 -3.21 -16.87
C GLY A 59 -15.51 -3.80 -17.53
N MET A 60 -14.48 -4.24 -16.77
CA MET A 60 -13.31 -4.93 -17.34
C MET A 60 -12.83 -6.11 -16.45
N PRO A 61 -12.97 -7.37 -16.90
CA PRO A 61 -12.35 -8.51 -16.22
C PRO A 61 -10.82 -8.36 -16.24
N GLY A 62 -10.16 -8.66 -15.12
CA GLY A 62 -8.70 -8.60 -14.99
C GLY A 62 -8.11 -7.24 -14.58
N LEU A 63 -8.93 -6.19 -14.37
CA LEU A 63 -8.43 -4.89 -13.91
C LEU A 63 -7.91 -4.97 -12.47
N MET A 64 -6.68 -4.53 -12.26
CA MET A 64 -6.06 -4.41 -10.94
C MET A 64 -5.81 -2.96 -10.58
N GLN A 65 -5.95 -2.64 -9.31
CA GLN A 65 -5.62 -1.33 -8.76
C GLN A 65 -4.34 -1.46 -7.92
N LEU A 66 -3.30 -0.71 -8.29
CA LEU A 66 -2.04 -0.63 -7.59
C LEU A 66 -1.90 0.76 -6.95
N ASP A 67 -1.97 0.82 -5.63
CA ASP A 67 -1.89 2.03 -4.84
C ASP A 67 -0.49 2.22 -4.24
N MET A 68 0.19 3.29 -4.67
CA MET A 68 1.46 3.74 -4.12
C MET A 68 1.22 4.79 -3.04
N THR A 69 1.43 4.44 -1.78
CA THR A 69 1.29 5.35 -0.65
C THR A 69 2.65 5.80 -0.16
N VAL A 70 2.94 7.08 -0.30
CA VAL A 70 4.14 7.72 0.27
C VAL A 70 3.76 8.34 1.61
N GLU A 71 4.52 8.04 2.65
CA GLU A 71 4.33 8.60 3.98
C GLU A 71 5.53 9.47 4.35
N ASN A 72 5.25 10.69 4.79
CA ASN A 72 6.23 11.63 5.31
C ASN A 72 6.01 11.82 6.82
N PRO A 73 6.70 11.03 7.65
CA PRO A 73 6.68 11.17 9.11
C PRO A 73 7.69 12.23 9.61
N SER A 74 8.27 13.04 8.72
CA SER A 74 9.18 14.12 9.10
C SER A 74 8.43 15.41 9.42
N ASN A 75 9.13 16.37 10.04
CA ASN A 75 8.63 17.72 10.29
C ASN A 75 8.89 18.68 9.11
N HIS A 76 9.33 18.15 7.96
CA HIS A 76 9.66 18.93 6.78
C HIS A 76 8.67 18.68 5.65
N PHE A 77 8.52 19.69 4.79
CA PHE A 77 7.85 19.53 3.51
C PHE A 77 8.78 18.78 2.56
N LEU A 78 8.33 17.64 2.03
CA LEU A 78 9.12 16.79 1.14
C LEU A 78 8.45 16.65 -0.22
N THR A 79 9.28 16.53 -1.25
CA THR A 79 8.82 16.36 -2.62
C THR A 79 9.39 15.07 -3.20
N PHE A 80 8.52 14.21 -3.72
CA PHE A 80 8.88 12.93 -4.32
C PHE A 80 8.58 12.94 -5.82
N GLY A 81 9.50 12.41 -6.62
CA GLY A 81 9.26 12.05 -8.01
C GLY A 81 8.86 10.58 -8.09
N LEU A 82 7.70 10.30 -8.66
CA LEU A 82 7.23 8.95 -8.96
C LEU A 82 7.32 8.75 -10.46
N SER A 83 7.87 7.61 -10.88
CA SER A 83 7.91 7.21 -12.29
C SER A 83 7.50 5.75 -12.45
N MET A 84 6.62 5.49 -13.41
CA MET A 84 6.19 4.17 -13.87
C MET A 84 6.70 3.97 -15.30
N GLU A 85 7.42 2.89 -15.56
CA GLU A 85 7.80 2.51 -16.92
C GLU A 85 6.76 1.57 -17.56
N PRO A 86 6.47 1.73 -18.86
CA PRO A 86 5.63 0.78 -19.59
C PRO A 86 6.31 -0.58 -19.71
N SER A 87 5.50 -1.64 -19.78
CA SER A 87 5.92 -3.02 -20.03
C SER A 87 5.06 -3.64 -21.13
N GLU A 88 5.53 -4.73 -21.73
CA GLU A 88 4.74 -5.54 -22.67
C GLU A 88 3.73 -6.43 -21.93
N ASP A 89 4.08 -6.90 -20.73
CA ASP A 89 3.26 -7.81 -19.92
C ASP A 89 1.95 -7.19 -19.41
N PHE A 90 1.89 -5.87 -19.31
CA PHE A 90 0.71 -5.16 -18.78
C PHE A 90 0.59 -3.75 -19.36
N ALA A 91 -0.63 -3.29 -19.56
CA ALA A 91 -0.95 -1.88 -19.76
C ALA A 91 -1.24 -1.22 -18.40
N PHE A 92 -0.96 0.08 -18.27
CA PHE A 92 -1.36 0.82 -17.08
C PHE A 92 -2.02 2.15 -17.42
N SER A 93 -2.94 2.58 -16.55
CA SER A 93 -3.54 3.90 -16.55
C SER A 93 -3.15 4.64 -15.27
N GLY A 94 -2.63 5.84 -15.44
CA GLY A 94 -2.06 6.66 -14.38
C GLY A 94 -0.94 7.56 -14.93
N SER A 95 -0.45 8.48 -14.11
CA SER A 95 0.65 9.36 -14.51
C SER A 95 1.95 8.57 -14.67
N LYS A 96 2.50 8.51 -15.89
CA LYS A 96 3.82 7.91 -16.16
C LYS A 96 4.92 8.53 -15.29
N GLN A 97 4.89 9.85 -15.13
CA GLN A 97 5.73 10.57 -14.18
C GLN A 97 4.86 11.58 -13.43
N THR A 98 5.00 11.63 -12.12
CA THR A 98 4.32 12.62 -11.29
C THR A 98 5.22 13.12 -10.17
N THR A 99 4.96 14.32 -9.70
CA THR A 99 5.62 14.89 -8.53
C THR A 99 4.61 15.00 -7.41
N LEU A 100 4.90 14.37 -6.28
CA LEU A 100 4.08 14.46 -5.07
C LEU A 100 4.74 15.38 -4.05
N ASN A 101 3.95 16.32 -3.55
CA ASN A 101 4.32 17.21 -2.46
C ASN A 101 3.62 16.73 -1.18
N LEU A 102 4.40 16.42 -0.14
CA LEU A 102 3.90 15.94 1.14
C LEU A 102 4.22 16.95 2.24
N LEU A 103 3.16 17.32 2.96
CA LEU A 103 3.27 18.11 4.17
C LEU A 103 3.96 17.28 5.29
N PRO A 104 4.47 17.95 6.33
CA PRO A 104 4.90 17.28 7.56
C PRO A 104 3.82 16.34 8.11
N GLN A 105 4.22 15.19 8.65
CA GLN A 105 3.33 14.20 9.29
C GLN A 105 2.12 13.81 8.42
N SER A 106 2.31 13.67 7.11
CA SER A 106 1.22 13.38 6.17
C SER A 106 1.53 12.18 5.28
N ARG A 107 0.49 11.62 4.65
CA ARG A 107 0.61 10.58 3.63
C ARG A 107 -0.19 10.96 2.39
N ARG A 108 0.26 10.49 1.22
CA ARG A 108 -0.47 10.60 -0.04
C ARG A 108 -0.40 9.31 -0.83
N THR A 109 -1.51 8.98 -1.48
CA THR A 109 -1.64 7.77 -2.30
C THR A 109 -1.85 8.16 -3.76
N THR A 110 -1.08 7.54 -4.65
CA THR A 110 -1.26 7.59 -6.09
C THR A 110 -1.74 6.24 -6.58
N THR A 111 -2.88 6.23 -7.25
CA THR A 111 -3.49 5.02 -7.79
C THR A 111 -3.10 4.81 -9.24
N TYR A 112 -2.59 3.62 -9.54
CA TYR A 112 -2.38 3.10 -10.88
C TYR A 112 -3.40 2.00 -11.15
N ARG A 113 -3.98 2.00 -12.35
CA ARG A 113 -4.79 0.87 -12.81
C ARG A 113 -3.95 0.03 -13.75
N LEU A 114 -3.79 -1.26 -13.46
CA LEU A 114 -3.04 -2.21 -14.27
C LEU A 114 -4.03 -3.13 -14.99
N LEU A 115 -3.78 -3.34 -16.27
CA LEU A 115 -4.47 -4.32 -17.10
C LEU A 115 -3.41 -5.30 -17.62
N PRO A 116 -3.28 -6.49 -17.03
CA PRO A 116 -2.31 -7.49 -17.47
C PRO A 116 -2.73 -8.10 -18.82
N HIS A 117 -1.74 -8.37 -19.68
CA HIS A 117 -1.91 -9.14 -20.92
C HIS A 117 -1.58 -10.62 -20.72
N VAL A 118 -0.88 -10.94 -19.62
CA VAL A 118 -0.45 -12.29 -19.25
C VAL A 118 -1.17 -12.73 -17.97
N ASN A 119 -1.50 -14.01 -17.87
CA ASN A 119 -2.27 -14.59 -16.78
C ASN A 119 -1.45 -15.68 -16.04
N GLY A 120 -1.69 -15.86 -14.74
CA GLY A 120 -1.03 -16.89 -13.93
C GLY A 120 0.47 -16.67 -13.68
N VAL A 121 0.95 -15.42 -13.79
CA VAL A 121 2.37 -15.07 -13.68
C VAL A 121 2.59 -13.86 -12.76
N TRP A 122 3.82 -13.72 -12.26
CA TRP A 122 4.25 -12.50 -11.58
C TRP A 122 4.68 -11.47 -12.61
N ILE A 123 4.03 -10.31 -12.61
CA ILE A 123 4.45 -9.15 -13.41
C ILE A 123 5.33 -8.24 -12.56
N ARG A 124 6.25 -7.52 -13.22
CA ARG A 124 7.19 -6.60 -12.56
C ARG A 124 6.94 -5.14 -12.98
N PRO A 125 6.11 -4.38 -12.25
CA PRO A 125 5.97 -2.95 -12.48
C PRO A 125 7.27 -2.22 -12.10
N LYS A 126 7.90 -1.57 -13.07
CA LYS A 126 9.09 -0.75 -12.85
C LYS A 126 8.70 0.61 -12.27
N LEU A 127 8.50 0.62 -10.96
CA LEU A 127 8.13 1.79 -10.18
C LEU A 127 9.32 2.32 -9.39
N THR A 128 9.62 3.59 -9.58
CA THR A 128 10.68 4.28 -8.83
C THR A 128 10.10 5.47 -8.10
N VAL A 129 10.36 5.55 -6.79
CA VAL A 129 10.04 6.72 -5.98
C VAL A 129 11.35 7.34 -5.51
N ARG A 130 11.62 8.57 -5.96
CA ARG A 130 12.83 9.32 -5.61
C ARG A 130 12.46 10.53 -4.77
N ASP A 131 13.11 10.68 -3.62
CA ASP A 131 13.12 11.92 -2.87
C ASP A 131 13.91 12.98 -3.65
N LYS A 132 13.29 14.11 -4.00
CA LYS A 132 13.95 15.16 -4.78
C LYS A 132 14.96 15.96 -3.97
N TYR A 133 14.78 16.07 -2.66
CA TYR A 133 15.66 16.83 -1.79
C TYR A 133 16.94 16.06 -1.50
N PHE A 134 16.80 14.81 -1.05
CA PHE A 134 17.95 13.94 -0.74
C PHE A 134 18.50 13.18 -1.95
N GLN A 135 17.83 13.28 -3.11
CA GLN A 135 18.14 12.53 -4.33
C GLN A 135 18.22 11.00 -4.13
N LYS A 136 17.55 10.50 -3.10
CA LYS A 136 17.57 9.10 -2.67
C LYS A 136 16.37 8.37 -3.28
N VAL A 137 16.61 7.19 -3.84
CA VAL A 137 15.53 6.28 -4.25
C VAL A 137 15.04 5.53 -3.01
N LEU A 138 13.74 5.61 -2.75
CA LEU A 138 13.11 4.93 -1.62
C LEU A 138 12.73 3.50 -2.00
N ARG A 139 13.00 2.57 -1.08
CA ARG A 139 12.57 1.19 -1.22
C ARG A 139 11.05 1.11 -1.01
N ILE A 140 10.37 0.51 -1.97
CA ILE A 140 8.93 0.21 -1.87
C ILE A 140 8.76 -0.96 -0.89
N ILE A 141 7.73 -0.91 -0.04
CA ILE A 141 7.39 -1.98 0.89
C ILE A 141 6.09 -2.63 0.40
N PRO A 142 6.10 -3.93 0.06
CA PRO A 142 4.93 -4.60 -0.46
C PRO A 142 3.97 -4.93 0.70
N THR A 143 2.67 -4.77 0.47
CA THR A 143 1.64 -5.41 1.30
C THR A 143 1.20 -6.75 0.69
N GLU A 144 0.04 -7.26 1.08
CA GLU A 144 -0.47 -8.57 0.66
C GLU A 144 -0.59 -8.70 -0.86
N GLY A 145 -0.32 -9.91 -1.39
CA GLY A 145 -0.40 -10.19 -2.83
C GLY A 145 0.77 -9.69 -3.68
N MET A 146 1.84 -9.17 -3.04
CA MET A 146 3.05 -8.70 -3.70
C MET A 146 4.31 -9.29 -3.07
N LYS A 147 5.40 -9.28 -3.84
CA LYS A 147 6.74 -9.68 -3.40
C LYS A 147 7.75 -8.65 -3.88
N ILE A 148 8.94 -8.67 -3.28
CA ILE A 148 10.10 -7.92 -3.79
C ILE A 148 11.23 -8.91 -4.05
N ASP A 149 11.85 -8.75 -5.21
CA ASP A 149 13.10 -9.42 -5.59
C ASP A 149 14.25 -8.39 -5.66
N GLU A 150 15.42 -8.82 -6.12
CA GLU A 150 16.57 -7.92 -6.31
C GLU A 150 16.33 -6.85 -7.39
N GLU A 151 15.39 -7.10 -8.31
CA GLU A 151 15.09 -6.24 -9.45
C GLU A 151 13.90 -5.29 -9.21
N GLY A 152 13.08 -5.51 -8.18
CA GLY A 152 12.00 -4.61 -7.79
C GLY A 152 10.73 -5.29 -7.26
N LEU A 153 9.59 -4.61 -7.48
CA LEU A 153 8.27 -5.03 -7.01
C LEU A 153 7.65 -6.06 -7.98
N LEU A 154 7.16 -7.16 -7.44
CA LEU A 154 6.41 -8.18 -8.15
C LEU A 154 4.95 -8.18 -7.71
N VAL A 155 4.05 -8.21 -8.70
CA VAL A 155 2.60 -8.27 -8.49
C VAL A 155 2.08 -9.57 -9.11
N TRP A 156 1.33 -10.36 -8.33
CA TRP A 156 0.77 -11.62 -8.82
C TRP A 156 -0.42 -11.36 -9.74
N VAL A 157 -0.46 -12.02 -10.89
CA VAL A 157 -1.64 -12.09 -11.77
C VAL A 157 -2.24 -13.50 -11.71
N PRO A 158 -3.49 -13.67 -11.26
CA PRO A 158 -4.14 -14.97 -11.25
C PRO A 158 -4.39 -15.47 -12.68
N ALA A 159 -4.53 -16.79 -12.86
CA ALA A 159 -4.98 -17.35 -14.12
C ALA A 159 -6.48 -17.06 -14.31
N ASP A 160 -6.90 -16.76 -15.54
CA ASP A 160 -8.33 -16.70 -15.86
C ASP A 160 -8.89 -18.13 -15.88
N GLU A 161 -9.79 -18.46 -14.95
CA GLU A 161 -10.48 -19.76 -14.90
C GLU A 161 -11.33 -20.08 -16.17
N LYS A 162 -11.43 -19.14 -17.12
CA LYS A 162 -12.21 -19.31 -18.36
C LYS A 162 -11.45 -19.93 -19.53
N SER A 163 -10.14 -20.11 -19.45
CA SER A 163 -9.36 -20.71 -20.53
C SER A 163 -9.25 -22.24 -20.47
N GLU A 164 -9.69 -22.88 -19.39
CA GLU A 164 -9.58 -24.34 -19.22
C GLU A 164 -10.74 -25.14 -19.85
N GLU A 165 -11.80 -24.49 -20.34
CA GLU A 165 -12.98 -25.18 -20.90
C GLU A 165 -12.97 -25.27 -22.45
N ARG A 166 -11.83 -24.98 -23.09
CA ARG A 166 -11.66 -25.06 -24.56
C ARG A 166 -10.41 -25.83 -24.99
N ALA A 167 -10.15 -26.97 -24.36
CA ALA A 167 -9.18 -27.95 -24.84
C ALA A 167 -9.86 -29.30 -25.09
#